data_AF-A0A920V1X8-F1
#
_entry.id   AF-A0A920V1X8-F1
#
_cell.length_a   1.000
_cell.length_b   1.000
_cell.length_c   1.000
_cell.angle_alpha   90.00
_cell.angle_beta   90.00
_cell.angle_gamma   90.00
#
_symmetry.space_group_name_H-M   'P 1'
#
loop_
_entity.id
_entity.type
_entity.pdbx_description
1 polymer ?
#
loop_
_entity_poly.entity_id
_entity_poly.type
_entity_poly.pdbx_seq_one_letter_code
_entity_poly.pdbx_strand_id
1 'polypeptide(L)'
;MEFDFLGEAEYEALTEWAVGRGTRSWCWGLSLVRSQRFARTPLADVLPVEFVTQEEADPANEPFTMDLTSVGQAHPIFQVRSDRVQNKALWDRAAQLAGCSLVKRAKPGADVLATNPITSVDGKPAVVVAVQNFGQGKSMVVTTDTTWRWSRVARLKGQGDVLYARFWSQAGLLADRPRAERRTGTAGCHHRPTRLRARRGGAGAGRQS
;
A
#
# COMPACT_ATOMS: atom_id res chain seq x y z
N MET A 1 8.47 2.16 33.11
CA MET A 1 8.50 0.75 32.67
C MET A 1 8.60 0.79 31.15
N GLU A 2 9.84 0.88 30.68
CA GLU A 2 10.22 1.09 29.29
C GLU A 2 10.03 -0.20 28.48
N PHE A 3 9.31 -0.10 27.37
CA PHE A 3 9.27 -1.12 26.34
C PHE A 3 10.02 -0.56 25.12
N ASP A 4 11.35 -0.46 25.22
CA ASP A 4 12.21 -0.38 24.04
C ASP A 4 12.23 -1.78 23.43
N PHE A 5 11.33 -2.00 22.47
CA PHE A 5 11.21 -3.29 21.80
C PHE A 5 12.41 -3.56 20.87
N LEU A 6 13.08 -2.51 20.40
CA LEU A 6 14.29 -2.56 19.58
C LEU A 6 15.22 -1.40 19.95
N GLY A 7 16.53 -1.62 19.95
CA GLY A 7 17.56 -0.59 20.16
C GLY A 7 17.82 0.28 18.93
N GLU A 8 18.53 1.40 19.11
CA GLU A 8 18.88 2.34 18.03
C GLU A 8 19.64 1.65 16.88
N ALA A 9 20.62 0.80 17.20
CA ALA A 9 21.36 0.02 16.21
C ALA A 9 20.48 -0.96 15.42
N GLU A 10 19.41 -1.49 16.02
CA GLU A 10 18.45 -2.37 15.34
C GLU A 10 17.55 -1.55 14.41
N TYR A 11 17.13 -0.35 14.81
CA TYR A 11 16.41 0.58 13.93
C TYR A 11 17.28 1.08 12.77
N GLU A 12 18.56 1.37 13.01
CA GLU A 12 19.52 1.69 11.96
C GLU A 12 19.71 0.51 11.02
N ALA A 13 19.90 -0.70 11.54
CA ALA A 13 20.00 -1.90 10.72
C ALA A 13 18.72 -2.13 9.89
N LEU A 14 17.54 -1.91 10.45
CA LEU A 14 16.26 -1.98 9.72
C LEU A 14 16.13 -0.89 8.65
N THR A 15 16.66 0.30 8.91
CA THR A 15 16.61 1.44 7.98
C THR A 15 17.62 1.26 6.86
N GLU A 16 18.86 0.89 7.19
CA GLU A 16 19.90 0.53 6.23
C GLU A 16 19.46 -0.68 5.40
N TRP A 17 18.82 -1.68 6.00
CA TRP A 17 18.24 -2.80 5.28
C TRP A 17 17.09 -2.38 4.34
N ALA A 18 16.26 -1.39 4.74
CA ALA A 18 15.24 -0.81 3.86
C ALA A 18 15.85 -0.02 2.68
N VAL A 19 17.06 0.52 2.84
CA VAL A 19 17.80 1.30 1.82
C VAL A 19 18.77 0.42 1.00
N GLY A 20 19.19 -0.72 1.55
CA GLY A 20 20.33 -1.54 1.15
C GLY A 20 20.15 -2.28 -0.16
N ARG A 21 21.03 -1.96 -1.12
CA ARG A 21 21.09 -2.50 -2.48
C ARG A 21 21.62 -3.94 -2.47
N GLY A 22 20.81 -4.95 -2.15
CA GLY A 22 21.39 -6.29 -2.11
C GLY A 22 20.48 -7.50 -2.10
N THR A 23 19.17 -7.40 -1.88
CA THR A 23 18.27 -8.53 -2.15
C THR A 23 16.84 -8.02 -2.29
N ARG A 24 16.12 -8.55 -3.28
CA ARG A 24 14.70 -8.27 -3.48
C ARG A 24 13.94 -8.74 -2.23
N SER A 25 13.14 -7.85 -1.65
CA SER A 25 12.26 -8.09 -0.49
C SER A 25 13.02 -8.03 0.84
N TRP A 26 12.58 -7.41 1.94
CA TRP A 26 11.27 -7.04 2.47
C TRP A 26 11.42 -5.64 3.16
N CYS A 27 10.35 -4.93 3.50
CA CYS A 27 10.36 -3.97 4.61
C CYS A 27 8.96 -3.99 5.23
N TRP A 28 8.79 -4.85 6.24
CA TRP A 28 7.58 -4.85 7.04
C TRP A 28 7.60 -3.63 7.95
N GLY A 29 7.09 -2.53 7.41
CA GLY A 29 6.73 -1.35 8.17
C GLY A 29 5.27 -1.38 8.55
N LEU A 30 4.70 -2.52 9.00
CA LEU A 30 3.37 -2.47 9.60
C LEU A 30 3.46 -1.85 11.00
N SER A 31 3.72 -0.54 11.00
CA SER A 31 3.52 0.26 12.18
C SER A 31 2.02 0.42 12.32
N LEU A 32 1.43 -0.37 13.22
CA LEU A 32 0.24 0.07 13.92
C LEU A 32 0.70 1.30 14.69
N VAL A 33 0.56 2.47 14.06
CA VAL A 33 0.94 3.73 14.67
C VAL A 33 0.00 3.91 15.85
N ARG A 34 0.46 3.50 17.02
CA ARG A 34 0.02 4.00 18.32
C ARG A 34 1.16 4.66 19.07
N SER A 35 2.40 4.43 18.65
CA SER A 35 3.59 5.05 19.21
C SER A 35 4.05 6.19 18.32
N GLN A 36 3.66 7.42 18.69
CA GLN A 36 4.26 8.67 18.19
C GLN A 36 5.80 8.71 18.39
N ARG A 37 6.36 7.76 19.14
CA ARG A 37 7.81 7.55 19.32
C ARG A 37 8.55 7.14 18.04
N PHE A 38 7.85 6.61 17.02
CA PHE A 38 8.47 6.39 15.70
C PHE A 38 8.94 7.70 15.04
N ALA A 39 8.43 8.86 15.47
CA ALA A 39 8.93 10.16 15.02
C ALA A 39 10.42 10.39 15.32
N ARG A 40 10.96 9.71 16.34
CA ARG A 40 12.35 9.88 16.81
C ARG A 40 13.27 8.74 16.37
N THR A 41 12.80 7.81 15.55
CA THR A 41 13.62 6.71 15.06
C THR A 41 13.99 6.90 13.59
N PRO A 42 15.12 6.34 13.11
CA PRO A 42 15.49 6.34 11.69
C PRO A 42 14.39 5.78 10.76
N LEU A 43 13.49 4.95 11.32
CA LEU A 43 12.33 4.40 10.60
C LEU A 43 11.35 5.49 10.15
N ALA A 44 11.33 6.66 10.82
CA ALA A 44 10.51 7.80 10.42
C ALA A 44 10.71 8.16 8.94
N ASP A 45 11.93 8.04 8.41
CA ASP A 45 12.27 8.41 7.04
C ASP A 45 11.70 7.44 5.99
N VAL A 46 11.54 6.17 6.35
CA VAL A 46 11.04 5.11 5.47
C VAL A 46 9.51 5.08 5.41
N LEU A 47 8.83 5.57 6.44
CA LEU A 47 7.37 5.54 6.53
C LEU A 47 6.69 6.62 5.64
N PRO A 48 5.51 6.33 5.05
CA PRO A 48 4.78 7.23 4.14
C PRO A 48 4.18 8.48 4.77
N VAL A 49 4.40 8.70 6.07
CA VAL A 49 3.76 9.76 6.85
C VAL A 49 4.81 10.53 7.65
N GLU A 50 4.51 11.79 7.89
CA GLU A 50 5.20 12.62 8.86
C GLU A 50 4.44 12.53 10.19
N PHE A 51 5.15 12.17 11.25
CA PHE A 51 4.57 12.06 12.58
C PHE A 51 4.44 13.44 13.23
N VAL A 52 3.46 13.57 14.12
CA VAL A 52 3.34 14.72 15.00
C VAL A 52 4.33 14.54 16.16
N THR A 53 5.06 15.59 16.54
CA THR A 53 5.90 15.57 17.75
C THR A 53 5.02 15.54 19.00
N GLN A 54 5.45 14.77 20.00
CA GLN A 54 4.72 14.29 21.20
C GLN A 54 3.82 15.30 21.96
N GLU A 55 3.94 16.60 21.72
CA GLU A 55 3.18 17.65 22.40
C GLU A 55 1.88 18.05 21.68
N GLU A 56 1.69 17.67 20.41
CA GLU A 56 0.68 18.30 19.54
C GLU A 56 -0.51 17.43 19.13
N ALA A 57 -0.59 16.14 19.51
CA ALA A 57 -1.73 15.32 19.07
C ALA A 57 -2.17 14.25 20.08
N ASP A 58 -3.34 14.46 20.67
CA ASP A 58 -4.09 13.36 21.26
C ASP A 58 -4.57 12.39 20.17
N PRO A 59 -4.52 11.07 20.40
CA PRO A 59 -5.09 10.12 19.45
C PRO A 59 -6.60 10.36 19.32
N ALA A 60 -7.11 10.26 18.09
CA ALA A 60 -8.55 10.28 17.85
C ALA A 60 -9.15 8.99 18.39
N ASN A 61 -9.89 9.10 19.49
CA ASN A 61 -10.54 7.96 20.15
C ASN A 61 -12.02 7.84 19.76
N GLU A 62 -12.48 8.66 18.82
CA GLU A 62 -13.83 8.60 18.29
C GLU A 62 -13.99 7.39 17.35
N PRO A 63 -15.00 6.54 17.56
CA PRO A 63 -15.27 5.46 16.64
C PRO A 63 -15.65 5.98 15.25
N PHE A 64 -15.01 5.46 14.21
CA PHE A 64 -15.25 5.90 12.84
C PHE A 64 -15.26 4.74 11.85
N THR A 65 -15.98 4.92 10.74
CA THR A 65 -15.83 4.08 9.55
C THR A 65 -14.90 4.82 8.60
N MET A 66 -13.86 4.12 8.14
CA MET A 66 -12.91 4.68 7.19
C MET A 66 -13.58 5.07 5.87
N ASP A 67 -13.17 6.20 5.31
CA ASP A 67 -13.56 6.60 3.95
C ASP A 67 -12.42 6.32 2.97
N LEU A 68 -12.77 5.74 1.82
CA LEU A 68 -11.80 5.39 0.80
C LEU A 68 -11.62 6.54 -0.18
N THR A 69 -10.38 7.02 -0.31
CA THR A 69 -10.03 8.00 -1.33
C THR A 69 -10.22 7.42 -2.73
N SER A 70 -10.25 8.26 -3.76
CA SER A 70 -10.30 7.80 -5.16
C SER A 70 -9.14 6.86 -5.50
N VAL A 71 -7.96 7.10 -4.94
CA VAL A 71 -6.78 6.24 -5.07
C VAL A 71 -7.00 4.91 -4.34
N GLY A 72 -7.52 4.95 -3.11
CA GLY A 72 -7.85 3.75 -2.34
C GLY A 72 -8.87 2.83 -3.02
N GLN A 73 -9.93 3.39 -3.60
CA GLN A 73 -10.96 2.63 -4.33
C GLN A 73 -10.40 1.87 -5.54
N ALA A 74 -9.34 2.40 -6.16
CA ALA A 74 -8.64 1.74 -7.25
C ALA A 74 -7.51 0.80 -6.77
N HIS A 75 -7.11 0.88 -5.51
CA HIS A 75 -5.94 0.19 -4.98
C HIS A 75 -6.26 -1.29 -4.68
N PRO A 76 -5.39 -2.25 -5.07
CA PRO A 76 -5.62 -3.68 -4.85
C PRO A 76 -5.81 -4.08 -3.39
N ILE A 77 -5.33 -3.28 -2.43
CA ILE A 77 -5.45 -3.57 -0.99
C ILE A 77 -6.91 -3.63 -0.52
N PHE A 78 -7.79 -2.85 -1.15
CA PHE A 78 -9.21 -2.80 -0.83
C PHE A 78 -10.06 -3.65 -1.79
N GLN A 79 -9.41 -4.39 -2.69
CA GLN A 79 -10.08 -5.23 -3.67
C GLN A 79 -10.48 -6.58 -3.07
N VAL A 80 -11.74 -6.67 -2.65
CA VAL A 80 -12.35 -7.90 -2.12
C VAL A 80 -13.03 -8.70 -3.24
N ARG A 81 -13.68 -7.98 -4.16
CA ARG A 81 -14.37 -8.47 -5.36
C ARG A 81 -13.78 -7.81 -6.61
N SER A 82 -14.13 -8.30 -7.79
CA SER A 82 -13.74 -7.71 -9.08
C SER A 82 -14.33 -6.30 -9.30
N ASP A 83 -15.50 -6.03 -8.73
CA ASP A 83 -16.23 -4.77 -8.88
C ASP A 83 -15.85 -3.75 -7.79
N ARG A 84 -15.38 -2.57 -8.21
CA ARG A 84 -14.97 -1.46 -7.35
C ARG A 84 -16.14 -0.83 -6.59
N VAL A 85 -17.31 -0.72 -7.21
CA VAL A 85 -18.51 -0.14 -6.57
C VAL A 85 -18.97 -1.03 -5.42
N GLN A 86 -18.98 -2.34 -5.64
CA GLN A 86 -19.27 -3.32 -4.58
C GLN A 86 -18.21 -3.27 -3.47
N ASN A 87 -16.93 -3.13 -3.81
CA ASN A 87 -15.87 -3.00 -2.80
C ASN A 87 -16.09 -1.75 -1.94
N LYS A 88 -16.36 -0.59 -2.54
CA LYS A 88 -16.65 0.63 -1.78
C LYS A 88 -17.82 0.42 -0.83
N ALA A 89 -18.94 -0.12 -1.33
CA ALA A 89 -20.12 -0.40 -0.50
C ALA A 89 -19.85 -1.40 0.64
N LEU A 90 -18.92 -2.35 0.46
CA LEU A 90 -18.49 -3.26 1.52
C LEU A 90 -17.68 -2.54 2.60
N TRP A 91 -16.75 -1.66 2.20
CA TRP A 91 -15.93 -0.88 3.12
C TRP A 91 -16.74 0.20 3.86
N ASP A 92 -17.72 0.82 3.19
CA ASP A 92 -18.65 1.78 3.82
C ASP A 92 -19.52 1.12 4.92
N ARG A 93 -19.74 -0.20 4.83
CA ARG A 93 -20.49 -0.99 5.83
C ARG A 93 -19.58 -1.74 6.81
N ALA A 94 -18.27 -1.54 6.74
CA ALA A 94 -17.33 -2.20 7.62
C ALA A 94 -17.57 -1.79 9.08
N ALA A 95 -17.14 -2.64 10.00
CA ALA A 95 -17.23 -2.32 11.42
C ALA A 95 -16.42 -1.06 11.75
N GLN A 96 -16.98 -0.21 12.61
CA GLN A 96 -16.32 1.00 13.09
C GLN A 96 -15.03 0.65 13.85
N LEU A 97 -13.96 1.34 13.47
CA LEU A 97 -12.70 1.34 14.16
C LEU A 97 -12.85 2.15 15.45
N ALA A 98 -12.10 1.83 16.50
CA ALA A 98 -12.20 2.52 17.79
C ALA A 98 -11.56 3.91 17.78
N GLY A 99 -10.68 4.17 16.81
CA GLY A 99 -9.85 5.36 16.79
C GLY A 99 -8.64 5.17 15.87
N CYS A 100 -7.91 6.25 15.67
CA CYS A 100 -6.67 6.27 14.92
C CYS A 100 -5.68 7.25 15.54
N SER A 101 -4.38 6.94 15.46
CA SER A 101 -3.35 7.90 15.79
C SER A 101 -3.23 8.97 14.71
N LEU A 102 -3.06 10.20 15.17
CA LEU A 102 -2.89 11.34 14.29
C LEU A 102 -1.45 11.41 13.78
N VAL A 103 -1.34 11.67 12.49
CA VAL A 103 -0.10 11.96 11.79
C VAL A 103 -0.21 13.37 11.22
N LYS A 104 0.89 14.09 11.10
CA LYS A 104 0.90 15.48 10.64
C LYS A 104 0.40 15.57 9.21
N ARG A 105 0.98 14.75 8.33
CA ARG A 105 0.58 14.64 6.93
C ARG A 105 1.19 13.40 6.28
N ALA A 106 0.65 13.01 5.13
CA ALA A 106 1.34 12.09 4.24
C ALA A 106 2.54 12.79 3.57
N LYS A 107 3.65 12.07 3.39
CA LYS A 107 4.85 12.60 2.72
C LYS A 107 4.61 12.86 1.23
N PRO A 108 5.35 13.80 0.60
CA PRO A 108 5.35 13.94 -0.85
C PRO A 108 5.77 12.63 -1.53
N GLY A 109 4.86 12.04 -2.31
CA GLY A 109 5.07 10.73 -2.96
C GLY A 109 4.43 9.54 -2.24
N ALA A 110 3.75 9.76 -1.12
CA ALA A 110 2.85 8.78 -0.52
C ALA A 110 1.43 8.93 -1.08
N ASP A 111 0.79 7.80 -1.36
CA ASP A 111 -0.61 7.69 -1.73
C ASP A 111 -1.45 7.42 -0.48
N VAL A 112 -2.37 8.33 -0.16
CA VAL A 112 -3.35 8.13 0.90
C VAL A 112 -4.50 7.30 0.35
N LEU A 113 -4.69 6.10 0.90
CA LEU A 113 -5.69 5.16 0.43
C LEU A 113 -7.00 5.25 1.24
N ALA A 114 -6.92 5.61 2.51
CA ALA A 114 -8.08 5.78 3.36
C ALA A 114 -7.88 6.87 4.41
N THR A 115 -8.97 7.53 4.76
CA THR A 115 -9.00 8.64 5.72
C THR A 115 -10.09 8.47 6.77
N ASN A 116 -9.95 9.16 7.89
CA ASN A 116 -10.97 9.30 8.91
C ASN A 116 -11.84 10.52 8.53
N PRO A 117 -13.15 10.36 8.29
CA PRO A 117 -14.04 11.46 7.91
C PRO A 117 -14.44 12.36 9.08
N ILE A 118 -14.25 11.92 10.33
CA ILE A 118 -14.67 12.63 11.54
C ILE A 118 -13.54 13.53 12.04
N THR A 119 -12.32 13.00 12.08
CA THR A 119 -11.16 13.74 12.61
C THR A 119 -10.34 14.32 11.47
N SER A 120 -9.91 15.57 11.63
CA SER A 120 -9.04 16.26 10.69
C SER A 120 -7.78 16.77 11.38
N VAL A 121 -6.68 16.84 10.63
CA VAL A 121 -5.39 17.42 11.03
C VAL A 121 -5.05 18.49 10.00
N ASP A 122 -4.75 19.71 10.43
CA ASP A 122 -4.45 20.86 9.56
C ASP A 122 -5.51 21.08 8.44
N GLY A 123 -6.79 20.89 8.78
CA GLY A 123 -7.91 21.07 7.86
C GLY A 123 -8.05 19.97 6.80
N LYS A 124 -7.30 18.86 6.91
CA LYS A 124 -7.43 17.68 6.04
C LYS A 124 -7.90 16.47 6.84
N PRO A 125 -8.69 15.56 6.25
CA PRO A 125 -9.08 14.31 6.92
C PRO A 125 -7.85 13.53 7.42
N ALA A 126 -7.92 13.00 8.64
CA ALA A 126 -6.79 12.28 9.22
C ALA A 126 -6.49 11.00 8.41
N VAL A 127 -5.21 10.72 8.21
CA VAL A 127 -4.76 9.58 7.38
C VAL A 127 -4.95 8.28 8.15
N VAL A 128 -5.62 7.30 7.54
CA VAL A 128 -5.85 5.97 8.13
C VAL A 128 -4.94 4.93 7.50
N VAL A 129 -4.87 4.92 6.17
CA VAL A 129 -3.97 4.04 5.42
C VAL A 129 -3.24 4.85 4.37
N ALA A 130 -1.91 4.78 4.39
CA ALA A 130 -1.05 5.37 3.38
C ALA A 130 0.00 4.38 2.90
N VAL A 131 0.37 4.48 1.62
CA VAL A 131 1.42 3.66 1.01
C VAL A 131 2.41 4.55 0.28
N GLN A 132 3.67 4.14 0.23
CA GLN A 132 4.71 4.83 -0.53
C GLN A 132 5.68 3.81 -1.13
N ASN A 133 6.31 4.16 -2.24
CA ASN A 133 7.48 3.43 -2.72
C ASN A 133 8.73 4.06 -2.11
N PHE A 134 9.57 3.25 -1.46
CA PHE A 134 10.81 3.70 -0.86
C PHE A 134 11.96 2.84 -1.40
N GLY A 135 12.91 3.46 -2.11
CA GLY A 135 13.95 2.73 -2.82
C GLY A 135 13.37 1.72 -3.83
N GLN A 136 13.69 0.44 -3.64
CA GLN A 136 13.15 -0.67 -4.44
C GLN A 136 11.94 -1.36 -3.77
N GLY A 137 11.61 -0.97 -2.54
CA GLY A 137 10.54 -1.55 -1.74
C GLY A 137 9.27 -0.70 -1.71
N LYS A 138 8.28 -1.20 -0.97
CA LYS A 138 7.06 -0.47 -0.62
C LYS A 138 6.93 -0.38 0.89
N SER A 139 6.42 0.75 1.34
CA SER A 139 6.14 1.06 2.73
C SER A 139 4.65 1.35 2.87
N MET A 140 4.05 0.91 3.96
CA MET A 140 2.63 1.10 4.25
C MET A 140 2.46 1.44 5.71
N VAL A 141 1.61 2.41 6.03
CA VAL A 141 1.21 2.71 7.41
C VAL A 141 -0.29 2.53 7.56
N VAL A 142 -0.67 1.93 8.70
CA VAL A 142 -2.05 1.84 9.17
C VAL A 142 -2.10 2.51 10.54
N THR A 143 -2.83 3.61 10.66
CA THR A 143 -2.85 4.41 11.89
C THR A 143 -3.87 3.93 12.93
N THR A 144 -4.52 2.79 12.70
CA THR A 144 -5.48 2.17 13.61
C THR A 144 -5.02 0.77 14.04
N ASP A 145 -5.22 0.44 15.30
CA ASP A 145 -4.93 -0.88 15.90
C ASP A 145 -6.16 -1.80 15.96
N THR A 146 -7.33 -1.30 15.56
CA THR A 146 -8.61 -2.01 15.71
C THR A 146 -9.15 -2.65 14.44
N THR A 147 -8.29 -2.89 13.45
CA THR A 147 -8.66 -3.60 12.21
C THR A 147 -9.22 -5.00 12.48
N TRP A 148 -8.82 -5.65 13.59
CA TRP A 148 -9.38 -6.93 14.05
C TRP A 148 -10.90 -6.90 14.22
N ARG A 149 -11.51 -5.72 14.43
CA ARG A 149 -12.96 -5.57 14.54
C ARG A 149 -13.68 -5.99 13.27
N TRP A 150 -13.06 -5.82 12.09
CA TRP A 150 -13.63 -6.28 10.83
C TRP A 150 -13.86 -7.79 10.81
N SER A 151 -12.95 -8.56 11.43
CA SER A 151 -13.10 -10.00 11.60
C SER A 151 -14.10 -10.32 12.72
N ARG A 152 -13.89 -9.76 13.92
CA ARG A 152 -14.69 -10.13 15.11
C ARG A 152 -16.17 -9.77 14.97
N VAL A 153 -16.49 -8.57 14.48
CA VAL A 153 -17.88 -8.13 14.31
C VAL A 153 -18.58 -8.94 13.22
N ALA A 154 -17.88 -9.27 12.12
CA ALA A 154 -18.41 -10.15 11.09
C ALA A 154 -18.75 -11.53 11.67
N ARG A 155 -17.83 -12.13 12.42
CA ARG A 155 -18.04 -13.45 13.06
C ARG A 155 -19.20 -13.45 14.05
N LEU A 156 -19.34 -12.41 14.87
CA LEU A 156 -20.47 -12.26 15.79
C LEU A 156 -21.82 -12.15 15.07
N LYS A 157 -21.83 -11.60 13.84
CA LYS A 157 -23.02 -11.52 12.97
C LYS A 157 -23.23 -12.77 12.10
N GLY A 158 -22.46 -13.84 12.30
CA GLY A 158 -22.51 -15.05 11.48
C GLY A 158 -21.99 -14.87 10.05
N GLN A 159 -21.25 -13.78 9.78
CA GLN A 159 -20.69 -13.48 8.46
C GLN A 159 -19.25 -14.00 8.35
N GLY A 160 -18.83 -14.31 7.12
CA GLY A 160 -17.46 -14.73 6.83
C GLY A 160 -16.43 -13.61 7.03
N ASP A 161 -15.25 -13.99 7.50
CA ASP A 161 -14.11 -13.10 7.73
C ASP A 161 -13.39 -12.73 6.42
N VAL A 162 -14.04 -11.93 5.58
CA VAL A 162 -13.52 -11.61 4.24
C VAL A 162 -12.71 -10.32 4.24
N LEU A 163 -13.16 -9.27 4.92
CA LEU A 163 -12.52 -7.95 4.85
C LEU A 163 -11.12 -7.95 5.48
N TYR A 164 -11.00 -8.44 6.71
CA TYR A 164 -9.72 -8.49 7.43
C TYR A 164 -8.72 -9.39 6.71
N ALA A 165 -9.10 -10.63 6.41
CA ALA A 165 -8.22 -11.58 5.75
C ALA A 165 -7.75 -11.08 4.38
N ARG A 166 -8.65 -10.50 3.57
CA ARG A 166 -8.27 -9.94 2.25
C ARG A 166 -7.36 -8.74 2.38
N PHE A 167 -7.68 -7.79 3.27
CA PHE A 167 -6.86 -6.61 3.49
C PHE A 167 -5.41 -6.98 3.82
N TRP A 168 -5.22 -7.87 4.80
CA TRP A 168 -3.89 -8.29 5.23
C TRP A 168 -3.16 -9.18 4.21
N SER A 169 -3.90 -10.04 3.49
CA SER A 169 -3.31 -10.82 2.40
C SER A 169 -2.81 -9.91 1.28
N GLN A 170 -3.59 -8.89 0.90
CA GLN A 170 -3.19 -7.94 -0.14
C GLN A 170 -2.09 -6.99 0.32
N ALA A 171 -2.05 -6.63 1.61
CA ALA A 171 -0.94 -5.89 2.20
C ALA A 171 0.37 -6.68 2.11
N GLY A 172 0.36 -7.98 2.41
CA GLY A 172 1.52 -8.85 2.22
C GLY A 172 1.95 -8.94 0.75
N LEU A 173 1.00 -9.10 -0.17
CA LEU A 173 1.28 -9.12 -1.61
C LEU A 173 1.80 -7.77 -2.14
N LEU A 174 1.37 -6.65 -1.56
CA LEU A 174 1.87 -5.34 -1.92
C LEU A 174 3.38 -5.28 -1.69
N ALA A 175 3.86 -5.81 -0.57
CA ALA A 175 5.29 -5.88 -0.27
C ALA A 175 6.08 -6.75 -1.27
N ASP A 176 5.47 -7.83 -1.77
CA ASP A 176 6.13 -8.77 -2.69
C ASP A 176 6.13 -8.32 -4.16
N ARG A 177 5.21 -7.42 -4.55
CA ARG A 177 5.09 -6.98 -5.95
C ARG A 177 6.29 -6.12 -6.37
N PRO A 178 7.12 -6.57 -7.34
CA PRO A 178 8.17 -5.73 -7.87
C PRO A 178 7.56 -4.50 -8.53
N ARG A 179 8.26 -3.36 -8.44
CA ARG A 179 7.92 -2.20 -9.27
C ARG A 179 7.92 -2.65 -10.71
N ALA A 180 6.74 -2.66 -11.35
CA ALA A 180 6.66 -2.69 -12.80
C ALA A 180 7.38 -1.42 -13.27
N GLU A 181 8.59 -1.60 -13.77
CA GLU A 181 9.35 -0.53 -14.37
C GLU A 181 8.46 0.07 -15.46
N ARG A 182 8.01 1.32 -15.28
CA ARG A 182 7.39 2.05 -16.38
C ARG A 182 8.49 2.16 -17.41
N ARG A 183 8.48 1.28 -18.41
CA ARG A 183 9.19 1.52 -19.66
C ARG A 183 8.61 2.84 -20.17
N THR A 184 9.28 3.93 -19.88
CA THR A 184 9.10 5.20 -20.59
C THR A 184 9.49 4.88 -22.02
N GLY A 185 8.50 4.46 -22.79
CA GLY A 185 8.59 4.30 -24.22
C GLY A 185 8.75 5.69 -24.82
N THR A 186 10.00 6.12 -24.95
CA THR A 186 10.37 7.18 -25.86
C THR A 186 11.64 6.75 -26.57
N ALA A 187 11.64 6.92 -27.88
CA ALA A 187 12.61 6.47 -28.90
C ALA A 187 12.44 5.01 -29.34
N GLY A 188 12.02 4.69 -30.58
CA GLY A 188 11.71 5.56 -31.71
C GLY A 188 10.98 4.74 -32.77
N CYS A 189 9.97 5.37 -33.37
CA CYS A 189 9.32 4.86 -34.55
C CYS A 189 10.32 4.96 -35.72
N HIS A 190 11.14 3.93 -35.95
CA HIS A 190 11.89 3.81 -37.20
C HIS A 190 10.98 3.23 -38.27
N HIS A 191 10.22 4.12 -38.89
CA HIS A 191 9.75 3.94 -40.25
C HIS A 191 10.97 3.89 -41.18
N ARG A 192 11.16 2.77 -41.90
CA ARG A 192 11.69 2.84 -43.26
C ARG A 192 10.97 1.84 -44.18
N PRO A 193 10.67 2.25 -45.42
CA PRO A 193 9.77 1.54 -46.31
C PRO A 193 10.47 0.47 -47.17
N THR A 194 9.72 -0.59 -47.44
CA THR A 194 9.54 -1.33 -48.71
C THR A 194 10.76 -1.66 -49.59
N ARG A 195 10.94 -2.96 -49.87
CA ARG A 195 10.85 -3.48 -51.26
C ARG A 195 10.51 -4.97 -51.28
N LEU A 196 9.32 -5.25 -51.83
CA LEU A 196 8.96 -6.53 -52.43
C LEU A 196 10.04 -6.96 -53.43
N ARG A 197 10.42 -8.24 -53.40
CA ARG A 197 10.75 -8.97 -54.64
C ARG A 197 10.14 -10.36 -54.57
N ALA A 198 8.98 -10.48 -55.20
CA ALA A 198 8.47 -11.75 -55.68
C ALA A 198 9.46 -12.33 -56.70
N ARG A 199 9.74 -13.63 -56.62
CA ARG A 199 10.16 -14.40 -57.79
C ARG A 199 9.46 -15.75 -57.79
N ARG A 200 8.58 -15.90 -58.78
CA ARG A 200 7.89 -17.12 -59.20
C ARG A 200 8.85 -18.10 -59.89
N GLY A 201 8.48 -19.39 -59.87
CA GLY A 201 8.87 -20.46 -60.81
C GLY A 201 9.79 -21.51 -60.19
N GLY A 202 9.62 -22.83 -60.34
CA GLY A 202 8.69 -23.71 -61.06
C GLY A 202 8.89 -25.14 -60.50
N ALA A 203 7.84 -25.97 -60.39
CA ALA A 203 7.51 -27.07 -61.29
C ALA A 203 8.60 -28.17 -61.50
N GLY A 204 8.27 -29.41 -61.09
CA GLY A 204 8.96 -30.68 -61.37
C GLY A 204 8.76 -31.66 -60.20
N ALA A 205 7.78 -32.57 -60.15
CA ALA A 205 7.46 -33.72 -61.01
C ALA A 205 8.60 -34.76 -61.11
N GLY A 206 8.39 -35.94 -60.51
CA GLY A 206 9.25 -37.14 -60.58
C GLY A 206 8.98 -38.06 -59.38
N ARG A 207 7.90 -38.86 -59.38
CA ARG A 207 7.70 -40.21 -59.96
C ARG A 207 8.52 -41.33 -59.29
N GLN A 208 7.73 -42.27 -58.78
CA GLN A 208 7.99 -43.65 -58.33
C GLN A 208 9.14 -44.38 -59.04
N SER A 209 9.89 -45.17 -58.27
CA SER A 209 10.26 -46.56 -58.57
C SER A 209 10.55 -47.27 -57.25
#